data_AF-A0A061SP25-F1
#
_entry.id   AF-A0A061SP25-F1
#
_cell.length_a   1.000
_cell.length_b   1.000
_cell.length_c   1.000
_cell.angle_alpha   90.00
_cell.angle_beta   90.00
_cell.angle_gamma   90.00
#
_symmetry.space_group_name_H-M   'P 1'
#
loop_
_entity.id
_entity.type
_entity.pdbx_description
1 polymer ?
#
loop_
_entity_poly.entity_id
_entity_poly.type
_entity_poly.pdbx_seq_one_letter_code
_entity_poly.pdbx_strand_id
1 'polypeptide(L)'
;MAKSIACITLVSAVLLAYGVRCSIRNRDWESDEALFLQAATVCRRSAKVQLNLGILARRKFQWMRALDHFHQARTIEPTYCEPTYWYGLTLINQGQNMDRGIRELEKSIGCKYVAADAVQALNTIYKVMHENNPLDGRHLVSWAGVLLRPEVGRPFEACGMLEQAALLAALGPLANISKAKSSVNVCLKAQLPPKNSGLLLPAGVAPERLDGLQAEAAGNFLRLKECVRARYKVLKAIYSANLDLKARASKAAIYSYLQAHGPKCRHPISAFSWHSVQGEPNLHMQIIHRAQSSDAEDPWLQKEWGEILLGSGRNGEAVTHLEVAGVILLNQVKQLAARAKATVLSSNGTGLVGEEEAARGALSCFDMALGAGAEDVCRLRFHACEAHLRLADLVAGSPAATVERKQVAPASSTSSRHAAPTAACWARSSGRPPARRPSGELLPHAG
;
A
#
# COMPACT_ATOMS: atom_id res chain seq x y z
N MET A 1 -19.92 73.34 -43.34
CA MET A 1 -19.12 72.33 -44.07
C MET A 1 -17.67 72.25 -43.57
N ALA A 2 -16.87 73.32 -43.60
CA ALA A 2 -15.45 73.27 -43.19
C ALA A 2 -15.20 72.73 -41.77
N LYS A 3 -16.00 73.16 -40.77
CA LYS A 3 -15.89 72.67 -39.39
C LYS A 3 -16.20 71.16 -39.25
N SER A 4 -17.19 70.67 -40.01
CA SER A 4 -17.56 69.25 -40.01
C SER A 4 -16.49 68.38 -40.66
N ILE A 5 -15.88 68.85 -41.75
CA ILE A 5 -14.75 68.18 -42.43
C ILE A 5 -13.52 68.15 -41.50
N ALA A 6 -13.23 69.24 -40.79
CA ALA A 6 -12.16 69.28 -39.80
C ALA A 6 -12.39 68.31 -38.63
N CYS A 7 -13.62 68.20 -38.12
CA CYS A 7 -13.94 67.21 -37.09
C CYS A 7 -13.81 65.76 -37.60
N ILE A 8 -14.31 65.45 -38.80
CA ILE A 8 -14.23 64.10 -39.38
C ILE A 8 -12.78 63.70 -39.61
N THR A 9 -11.96 64.60 -40.17
CA THR A 9 -10.54 64.34 -40.40
C THR A 9 -9.77 64.12 -39.10
N LEU A 10 -10.04 64.91 -38.05
CA LEU A 10 -9.45 64.72 -36.73
C LEU A 10 -9.84 63.36 -36.12
N VAL A 11 -11.12 63.01 -36.16
CA VAL A 11 -11.61 61.72 -35.62
C VAL A 11 -11.02 60.54 -36.39
N SER A 12 -11.01 60.60 -37.72
CA SER A 12 -10.41 59.56 -38.56
C SER A 12 -8.90 59.40 -38.31
N ALA A 13 -8.17 60.50 -38.11
CA ALA A 13 -6.74 60.45 -37.77
C ALA A 13 -6.50 59.79 -36.41
N VAL A 14 -7.33 60.10 -35.41
CA VAL A 14 -7.27 59.45 -34.08
C VAL A 14 -7.59 57.95 -34.17
N LEU A 15 -8.63 57.57 -34.93
CA LEU A 15 -9.00 56.17 -35.15
C LEU A 15 -7.89 55.39 -35.86
N LEU A 16 -7.27 55.97 -36.91
CA LEU A 16 -6.13 55.37 -37.59
C LEU A 16 -4.93 55.22 -36.65
N ALA A 17 -4.62 56.23 -35.84
CA ALA A 17 -3.54 56.16 -34.87
C ALA A 17 -3.76 55.05 -33.83
N TYR A 18 -4.99 54.92 -33.29
CA TYR A 18 -5.34 53.82 -32.40
C TYR A 18 -5.35 52.47 -33.11
N GLY A 19 -5.79 52.40 -34.37
CA GLY A 19 -5.77 51.18 -35.19
C GLY A 19 -4.35 50.68 -35.44
N VAL A 20 -3.43 51.56 -35.82
CA VAL A 20 -2.00 51.24 -35.97
C VAL A 20 -1.41 50.82 -34.63
N ARG A 21 -1.69 51.54 -33.54
CA ARG A 21 -1.19 51.18 -32.20
C ARG A 21 -1.70 49.82 -31.72
N CYS A 22 -2.97 49.52 -31.99
CA CYS A 22 -3.58 48.22 -31.70
C CYS A 22 -2.91 47.10 -32.51
N SER A 23 -2.72 47.32 -33.82
CA SER A 23 -2.05 46.36 -34.69
C SER A 23 -0.61 46.06 -34.26
N ILE A 24 0.17 47.07 -33.88
CA ILE A 24 1.52 46.88 -33.32
C ILE A 24 1.43 46.10 -32.01
N ARG A 25 0.52 46.48 -31.11
CA ARG A 25 0.36 45.84 -29.81
C ARG A 25 -0.07 44.37 -29.91
N ASN A 26 -0.83 43.99 -30.94
CA ASN A 26 -1.24 42.60 -31.16
C ASN A 26 -0.04 41.66 -31.31
N ARG A 27 1.12 42.14 -31.80
CA ARG A 27 2.34 41.33 -31.89
C ARG A 27 2.90 40.95 -30.51
N ASP A 28 2.66 41.78 -29.49
CA ASP A 28 3.04 41.46 -28.12
C ASP A 28 2.29 40.22 -27.60
N TRP A 29 1.13 39.88 -28.16
CA TRP A 29 0.31 38.74 -27.76
C TRP A 29 0.55 37.48 -28.59
N GLU A 30 1.48 37.51 -29.55
CA GLU A 30 1.76 36.39 -30.46
C GLU A 30 2.34 35.17 -29.73
N SER A 31 3.07 35.40 -28.63
CA SER A 31 3.62 34.34 -27.79
C SER A 31 3.76 34.78 -26.34
N ASP A 32 3.81 33.82 -25.41
CA ASP A 32 4.16 34.07 -24.00
C ASP A 32 5.45 34.90 -23.88
N GLU A 33 6.45 34.59 -24.72
CA GLU A 33 7.73 35.28 -24.70
C GLU A 33 7.60 36.75 -25.11
N ALA A 34 6.96 37.04 -26.24
CA ALA A 34 6.72 38.41 -26.67
C ALA A 34 5.94 39.19 -25.60
N LEU A 35 4.92 38.55 -25.02
CA LEU A 35 4.06 39.16 -24.02
C LEU A 35 4.83 39.54 -22.76
N PHE A 36 5.60 38.62 -22.18
CA PHE A 36 6.29 38.86 -20.92
C PHE A 36 7.55 39.73 -21.09
N LEU A 37 8.24 39.66 -22.23
CA LEU A 37 9.33 40.59 -22.52
C LEU A 37 8.80 42.02 -22.65
N GLN A 38 7.69 42.22 -23.36
CA GLN A 38 7.07 43.54 -23.50
C GLN A 38 6.48 44.03 -22.18
N ALA A 39 5.82 43.17 -21.42
CA ALA A 39 5.34 43.50 -20.08
C ALA A 39 6.48 43.91 -19.15
N ALA A 40 7.66 43.29 -19.27
CA ALA A 40 8.83 43.67 -18.52
C ALA A 40 9.36 45.06 -18.91
N THR A 41 9.16 45.55 -20.13
CA THR A 41 9.57 46.93 -20.47
C THR A 41 8.76 47.99 -19.72
N VAL A 42 7.50 47.69 -19.39
CA VAL A 42 6.57 48.60 -18.72
C VAL A 42 6.55 48.38 -17.20
N CYS A 43 6.52 47.13 -16.77
CA CYS A 43 6.30 46.71 -15.38
C CYS A 43 7.45 45.84 -14.86
N ARG A 44 8.70 46.34 -14.93
CA ARG A 44 9.91 45.63 -14.48
C ARG A 44 9.83 45.10 -13.04
N ARG A 45 9.12 45.83 -12.17
CA ARG A 45 8.94 45.51 -10.74
C ARG A 45 7.64 44.75 -10.44
N SER A 46 7.11 44.01 -11.41
CA SER A 46 5.97 43.10 -11.17
C SER A 46 6.47 41.69 -10.85
N ALA A 47 6.08 41.15 -9.69
CA ALA A 47 6.46 39.80 -9.29
C ALA A 47 5.93 38.74 -10.26
N LYS A 48 4.72 38.93 -10.82
CA LYS A 48 4.14 38.05 -11.84
C LYS A 48 4.91 38.08 -13.16
N VAL A 49 5.38 39.25 -13.59
CA VAL A 49 6.21 39.35 -14.79
C VAL A 49 7.54 38.64 -14.57
N GLN A 50 8.20 38.89 -13.43
CA GLN A 50 9.45 38.21 -13.08
C GLN A 50 9.26 36.68 -13.00
N LEU A 51 8.19 36.20 -12.38
CA LEU A 51 7.88 34.76 -12.36
C LEU A 51 7.81 34.18 -13.78
N ASN A 52 7.03 34.81 -14.67
CA ASN A 52 6.85 34.31 -16.02
C ASN A 52 8.12 34.39 -16.88
N LEU A 53 8.93 35.45 -16.73
CA LEU A 53 10.26 35.50 -17.33
C LEU A 53 11.17 34.37 -16.84
N GLY A 54 11.08 34.02 -15.54
CA GLY A 54 11.78 32.87 -14.98
C GLY A 54 11.32 31.55 -15.61
N ILE A 55 10.01 31.36 -15.80
CA ILE A 55 9.45 30.17 -16.47
C ILE A 55 9.93 30.08 -17.92
N LEU A 56 9.93 31.20 -18.67
CA LEU A 56 10.47 31.26 -20.02
C LEU A 56 11.96 30.91 -20.06
N ALA A 57 12.76 31.44 -19.12
CA ALA A 57 14.17 31.11 -19.00
C ALA A 57 14.37 29.60 -18.71
N ARG A 58 13.54 28.99 -17.86
CA ARG A 58 13.57 27.52 -17.61
C ARG A 58 13.27 26.72 -18.88
N ARG A 59 12.25 27.11 -19.65
CA ARG A 59 11.91 26.44 -20.93
C ARG A 59 13.07 26.45 -21.92
N LYS A 60 13.95 27.46 -21.83
CA LYS A 60 15.19 27.59 -22.61
C LYS A 60 16.43 26.99 -21.93
N PHE A 61 16.27 26.22 -20.84
CA PHE A 61 17.36 25.64 -20.05
C PHE A 61 18.34 26.69 -19.46
N GLN A 62 17.91 27.96 -19.35
CA GLN A 62 18.70 29.06 -18.78
C GLN A 62 18.53 29.13 -17.26
N TRP A 63 19.02 28.10 -16.55
CA TRP A 63 18.75 27.88 -15.14
C TRP A 63 19.11 29.05 -14.22
N MET A 64 20.30 29.63 -14.38
CA MET A 64 20.75 30.76 -13.55
C MET A 64 19.85 31.99 -13.70
N ARG A 65 19.51 32.35 -14.96
CA ARG A 65 18.58 33.46 -15.22
C ARG A 65 17.20 33.19 -14.65
N ALA A 66 16.72 31.95 -14.74
CA ALA A 66 15.46 31.58 -14.13
C ALA A 66 15.48 31.76 -12.61
N LEU A 67 16.52 31.29 -11.93
CA LEU A 67 16.70 31.47 -10.49
C LEU A 67 16.74 32.94 -10.09
N ASP A 68 17.41 33.79 -10.87
CA ASP A 68 17.46 35.24 -10.64
C ASP A 68 16.07 35.88 -10.75
N HIS A 69 15.30 35.51 -11.77
CA HIS A 69 13.94 36.00 -11.97
C HIS A 69 13.00 35.56 -10.82
N PHE A 70 13.05 34.29 -10.40
CA PHE A 70 12.26 33.82 -9.26
C PHE A 70 12.69 34.48 -7.94
N HIS A 71 13.98 34.71 -7.76
CA HIS A 71 14.50 35.45 -6.60
C HIS A 71 13.95 36.88 -6.61
N GLN A 72 14.02 37.59 -7.74
CA GLN A 72 13.45 38.93 -7.88
C GLN A 72 11.95 38.95 -7.61
N ALA A 73 11.19 37.97 -8.11
CA ALA A 73 9.76 37.87 -7.83
C ALA A 73 9.48 37.79 -6.31
N ARG A 74 10.27 36.97 -5.58
CA ARG A 74 10.19 36.85 -4.11
C ARG A 74 10.60 38.12 -3.38
N THR A 75 11.58 38.86 -3.90
CA THR A 75 12.00 40.15 -3.31
C THR A 75 10.96 41.24 -3.52
N ILE A 76 10.32 41.27 -4.69
CA ILE A 76 9.29 42.26 -5.04
C ILE A 76 8.02 42.03 -4.22
N GLU A 77 7.56 40.79 -4.14
CA GLU A 77 6.34 40.43 -3.40
C GLU A 77 6.63 39.21 -2.50
N PRO A 78 7.09 39.42 -1.25
CA PRO A 78 7.46 38.33 -0.34
C PRO A 78 6.31 37.39 0.03
N THR A 79 5.06 37.86 -0.10
CA THR A 79 3.84 37.07 0.13
C THR A 79 3.45 36.22 -1.07
N TYR A 80 4.03 36.45 -2.26
CA TYR A 80 3.73 35.67 -3.43
C TYR A 80 4.45 34.32 -3.34
N CYS A 81 3.69 33.27 -3.05
CA CYS A 81 4.25 31.97 -2.68
C CYS A 81 4.74 31.12 -3.87
N GLU A 82 4.16 31.32 -5.06
CA GLU A 82 4.38 30.51 -6.26
C GLU A 82 5.84 30.46 -6.77
N PRO A 83 6.61 31.58 -6.79
CA PRO A 83 8.02 31.54 -7.22
C PRO A 83 8.89 30.56 -6.41
N THR A 84 8.51 30.21 -5.18
CA THR A 84 9.21 29.23 -4.35
C THR A 84 9.22 27.84 -4.98
N TYR A 85 8.09 27.41 -5.55
CA TYR A 85 7.96 26.14 -6.27
C TYR A 85 8.88 26.10 -7.48
N TRP A 86 8.79 27.12 -8.33
CA TRP A 86 9.59 27.20 -9.55
C TRP A 86 11.09 27.32 -9.26
N TYR A 87 11.48 28.03 -8.20
CA TYR A 87 12.86 28.07 -7.74
C TYR A 87 13.36 26.68 -7.33
N GLY A 88 12.60 25.96 -6.51
CA GLY A 88 12.92 24.60 -6.09
C GLY A 88 13.05 23.64 -7.26
N LEU A 89 12.06 23.63 -8.16
CA LEU A 89 12.07 22.79 -9.36
C LEU A 89 13.27 23.11 -10.29
N THR A 90 13.70 24.39 -10.34
CA THR A 90 14.88 24.80 -11.09
C THR A 90 16.17 24.26 -10.53
N LEU A 91 16.33 24.27 -9.21
CA LEU A 91 17.48 23.63 -8.58
C LEU A 91 17.53 22.13 -8.88
N ILE A 92 16.38 21.44 -8.82
CA ILE A 92 16.29 20.01 -9.16
C ILE A 92 16.70 19.77 -10.61
N ASN A 93 16.15 20.52 -11.59
CA ASN A 93 16.45 20.30 -13.00
C ASN A 93 17.87 20.72 -13.40
N GLN A 94 18.45 21.71 -12.72
CA GLN A 94 19.85 22.08 -12.91
C GLN A 94 20.80 20.96 -12.44
N GLY A 95 20.35 20.05 -11.57
CA GLY A 95 21.16 18.98 -11.00
C GLY A 95 22.15 19.45 -9.92
N GLN A 96 22.12 20.73 -9.56
CA GLN A 96 22.97 21.33 -8.53
C GLN A 96 22.10 21.73 -7.32
N ASN A 97 22.60 21.48 -6.11
CA ASN A 97 21.89 21.82 -4.86
C ASN A 97 20.53 21.12 -4.70
N MET A 98 20.45 19.83 -5.05
CA MET A 98 19.20 19.05 -4.97
C MET A 98 18.53 19.13 -3.60
N ASP A 99 19.28 19.04 -2.50
CA ASP A 99 18.75 19.17 -1.13
C ASP A 99 18.06 20.52 -0.89
N ARG A 100 18.59 21.60 -1.46
CA ARG A 100 17.97 22.92 -1.38
C ARG A 100 16.71 22.95 -2.25
N GLY A 101 16.75 22.34 -3.44
CA GLY A 101 15.58 22.19 -4.30
C GLY A 101 14.42 21.49 -3.59
N ILE A 102 14.70 20.37 -2.92
CA ILE A 102 13.70 19.61 -2.13
C ILE A 102 13.13 20.50 -1.03
N ARG A 103 13.96 21.22 -0.26
CA ARG A 103 13.47 22.11 0.81
C ARG A 103 12.57 23.24 0.29
N GLU A 104 12.89 23.82 -0.87
CA GLU A 104 12.06 24.86 -1.50
C GLU A 104 10.73 24.28 -2.03
N LEU A 105 10.76 23.09 -2.64
CA LEU A 105 9.54 22.37 -3.04
C LEU A 105 8.67 22.03 -1.84
N GLU A 106 9.25 21.50 -0.77
CA GLU A 106 8.56 21.25 0.49
C GLU A 106 7.92 22.53 1.04
N LYS A 107 8.63 23.65 1.04
CA LYS A 107 8.07 24.94 1.48
C LYS A 107 6.88 25.36 0.62
N SER A 108 6.93 25.07 -0.69
CA SER A 108 5.88 25.45 -1.64
C SER A 108 4.56 24.69 -1.48
N ILE A 109 4.53 23.59 -0.71
CA ILE A 109 3.30 22.86 -0.38
C ILE A 109 2.26 23.77 0.31
N GLY A 110 2.70 24.76 1.09
CA GLY A 110 1.80 25.74 1.70
C GLY A 110 1.16 26.73 0.71
N CYS A 111 1.51 26.68 -0.58
CA CYS A 111 1.01 27.59 -1.59
C CYS A 111 -0.18 26.99 -2.34
N LYS A 112 -1.38 27.55 -2.15
CA LYS A 112 -2.63 27.05 -2.76
C LYS A 112 -2.60 26.88 -4.29
N TYR A 113 -1.73 27.62 -4.98
CA TYR A 113 -1.63 27.61 -6.44
C TYR A 113 -0.79 26.45 -6.99
N VAL A 114 0.13 25.90 -6.18
CA VAL A 114 1.14 24.91 -6.63
C VAL A 114 1.29 23.74 -5.66
N ALA A 115 0.47 23.64 -4.62
CA ALA A 115 0.57 22.59 -3.60
C ALA A 115 0.50 21.18 -4.22
N ALA A 116 -0.45 20.95 -5.12
CA ALA A 116 -0.61 19.68 -5.82
C ALA A 116 0.62 19.34 -6.68
N ASP A 117 1.08 20.31 -7.48
CA ASP A 117 2.27 20.15 -8.33
C ASP A 117 3.54 19.91 -7.49
N ALA A 118 3.69 20.59 -6.36
CA ALA A 118 4.80 20.41 -5.43
C ALA A 118 4.82 19.00 -4.82
N VAL A 119 3.67 18.52 -4.35
CA VAL A 119 3.52 17.15 -3.81
C VAL A 119 3.81 16.11 -4.90
N GLN A 120 3.32 16.32 -6.12
CA GLN A 120 3.60 15.43 -7.25
C GLN A 120 5.09 15.41 -7.60
N ALA A 121 5.73 16.58 -7.71
CA ALA A 121 7.16 16.69 -8.00
C ALA A 121 8.00 16.00 -6.91
N LEU A 122 7.67 16.22 -5.64
CA LEU A 122 8.34 15.56 -4.50
C LEU A 122 8.14 14.05 -4.54
N ASN A 123 6.94 13.55 -4.83
CA ASN A 123 6.68 12.11 -4.98
C ASN A 123 7.59 11.49 -6.05
N THR A 124 7.70 12.13 -7.22
CA THR A 124 8.59 11.67 -8.29
C THR A 124 10.05 11.69 -7.85
N ILE A 125 10.49 12.76 -7.18
CA ILE A 125 11.86 12.88 -6.66
C ILE A 125 12.16 11.78 -5.66
N TYR A 126 11.33 11.58 -4.63
CA TYR A 126 11.56 10.57 -3.61
C TYR A 126 11.48 9.15 -4.17
N LYS A 127 10.63 8.89 -5.17
CA LYS A 127 10.60 7.62 -5.89
C LYS A 127 11.94 7.34 -6.57
N VAL A 128 12.47 8.31 -7.34
CA VAL A 128 13.79 8.17 -8.00
C VAL A 128 14.92 8.02 -6.97
N MET A 129 14.88 8.76 -5.86
CA MET A 129 15.88 8.62 -4.79
C MET A 129 15.84 7.22 -4.17
N HIS A 130 14.64 6.65 -3.97
CA HIS A 130 14.50 5.30 -3.47
C HIS A 130 14.96 4.25 -4.48
N GLU A 131 14.64 4.42 -5.77
CA GLU A 131 15.11 3.53 -6.84
C GLU A 131 16.63 3.53 -6.98
N ASN A 132 17.27 4.71 -6.86
CA ASN A 132 18.73 4.84 -6.92
C ASN A 132 19.45 4.29 -5.68
N ASN A 133 18.78 4.29 -4.52
CA ASN A 133 19.34 3.75 -3.29
C ASN A 133 18.26 3.04 -2.45
N PRO A 134 17.86 1.82 -2.85
CA PRO A 134 16.72 1.11 -2.26
C PRO A 134 16.98 0.66 -0.82
N LEU A 135 18.24 0.62 -0.40
CA LEU A 135 18.65 0.22 0.96
C LEU A 135 18.63 1.40 1.94
N ASP A 136 18.56 2.64 1.46
CA ASP A 136 18.49 3.83 2.32
C ASP A 136 17.05 4.25 2.59
N GLY A 137 16.60 3.97 3.82
CA GLY A 137 15.27 4.35 4.28
C GLY A 137 15.09 5.84 4.61
N ARG A 138 16.14 6.68 4.55
CA ARG A 138 16.03 8.11 4.92
C ARG A 138 15.06 8.87 4.03
N HIS A 139 15.07 8.60 2.73
CA HIS A 139 14.16 9.24 1.77
C HIS A 139 12.69 8.88 2.03
N LEU A 140 12.42 7.65 2.48
CA LEU A 140 11.08 7.22 2.89
C LEU A 140 10.60 7.96 4.14
N VAL A 141 11.50 8.19 5.11
CA VAL A 141 11.17 9.00 6.30
C VAL A 141 10.89 10.46 5.93
N SER A 142 11.71 11.05 5.05
CA SER A 142 11.48 12.42 4.58
C SER A 142 10.16 12.55 3.82
N TRP A 143 9.87 11.62 2.91
CA TRP A 143 8.61 11.59 2.18
C TRP A 143 7.41 11.39 3.10
N ALA A 144 7.50 10.48 4.07
CA ALA A 144 6.46 10.33 5.08
C ALA A 144 6.23 11.61 5.88
N GLY A 145 7.30 12.36 6.19
CA GLY A 145 7.20 13.66 6.83
C GLY A 145 6.40 14.67 6.00
N VAL A 146 6.56 14.66 4.67
CA VAL A 146 5.76 15.47 3.74
C VAL A 146 4.29 15.03 3.74
N LEU A 147 4.02 13.72 3.65
CA LEU A 147 2.67 13.17 3.66
C LEU A 147 1.89 13.46 4.96
N LEU A 148 2.59 13.57 6.08
CA LEU A 148 2.02 13.89 7.39
C LEU A 148 1.73 15.38 7.60
N ARG A 149 2.13 16.26 6.68
CA ARG A 149 1.82 17.68 6.79
C ARG A 149 0.32 17.91 6.73
N PRO A 150 -0.25 18.86 7.51
CA PRO A 150 -1.69 19.12 7.50
C PRO A 150 -2.24 19.48 6.12
N GLU A 151 -1.43 20.12 5.27
CA GLU A 151 -1.79 20.50 3.90
C GLU A 151 -1.90 19.29 2.97
N VAL A 152 -1.21 18.18 3.28
CA VAL A 152 -1.21 16.95 2.48
C VAL A 152 -2.15 15.90 3.06
N GLY A 153 -2.12 15.68 4.37
CA GLY A 153 -3.13 14.90 5.09
C GLY A 153 -3.20 13.41 4.69
N ARG A 154 -2.07 12.77 4.35
CA ARG A 154 -2.00 11.36 3.89
C ARG A 154 -1.30 10.43 4.91
N PRO A 155 -1.83 10.28 6.14
CA PRO A 155 -1.13 9.58 7.22
C PRO A 155 -1.06 8.06 7.05
N PHE A 156 -2.02 7.43 6.35
CA PHE A 156 -2.00 5.99 6.09
C PHE A 156 -0.79 5.60 5.22
N GLU A 157 -0.60 6.31 4.13
CA GLU A 157 0.54 6.13 3.23
C GLU A 157 1.86 6.48 3.91
N ALA A 158 1.88 7.57 4.69
CA ALA A 158 3.05 7.94 5.48
C ALA A 158 3.49 6.82 6.44
N CYS A 159 2.53 6.20 7.14
CA CYS A 159 2.80 5.08 8.03
C CYS A 159 3.36 3.87 7.26
N GLY A 160 2.86 3.57 6.06
CA GLY A 160 3.43 2.54 5.19
C GLY A 160 4.91 2.81 4.85
N MET A 161 5.23 4.05 4.44
CA MET A 161 6.60 4.49 4.16
C MET A 161 7.51 4.41 5.39
N LEU A 162 6.99 4.77 6.58
CA LEU A 162 7.74 4.69 7.85
C LEU A 162 8.00 3.26 8.30
N GLU A 163 7.05 2.34 8.06
CA GLU A 163 7.23 0.93 8.30
C GLU A 163 8.28 0.32 7.35
N GLN A 164 8.26 0.74 6.08
CA GLN A 164 9.31 0.35 5.13
C GLN A 164 10.68 0.86 5.57
N ALA A 165 10.77 2.13 5.97
CA ALA A 165 12.01 2.69 6.52
C ALA A 165 12.46 1.94 7.79
N ALA A 166 11.52 1.51 8.64
CA ALA A 166 11.82 0.75 9.84
C ALA A 166 12.36 -0.66 9.53
N LEU A 167 11.82 -1.32 8.50
CA LEU A 167 12.33 -2.60 8.00
C LEU A 167 13.76 -2.47 7.51
N LEU A 168 14.03 -1.50 6.63
CA LEU A 168 15.37 -1.24 6.10
C LEU A 168 16.36 -0.88 7.21
N ALA A 169 15.92 -0.06 8.17
CA ALA A 169 16.75 0.29 9.32
C ALA A 169 17.00 -0.91 10.25
N ALA A 170 16.04 -1.82 10.44
CA ALA A 170 16.21 -2.96 11.34
C ALA A 170 16.99 -4.11 10.68
N LEU A 171 16.75 -4.40 9.40
CA LEU A 171 17.20 -5.61 8.71
C LEU A 171 18.10 -5.33 7.48
N GLY A 172 18.52 -4.08 7.29
CA GLY A 172 19.46 -3.68 6.23
C GLY A 172 20.93 -3.80 6.64
N PRO A 173 21.88 -3.50 5.73
CA PRO A 173 23.32 -3.67 5.98
C PRO A 173 23.87 -2.84 7.15
N LEU A 174 23.29 -1.65 7.38
CA LEU A 174 23.64 -0.76 8.49
C LEU A 174 22.58 -0.82 9.60
N ALA A 175 22.24 -2.04 10.00
CA ALA A 175 21.14 -2.34 10.91
C ALA A 175 21.23 -1.53 12.22
N ASN A 176 20.19 -0.76 12.52
CA ASN A 176 20.07 0.09 13.68
C ASN A 176 18.62 0.11 14.17
N ILE A 177 18.35 -0.65 15.23
CA ILE A 177 17.01 -0.78 15.79
C ILE A 177 16.46 0.52 16.39
N SER A 178 17.35 1.45 16.79
CA SER A 178 16.95 2.78 17.28
C SER A 178 16.37 3.64 16.16
N LYS A 179 16.99 3.61 14.96
CA LYS A 179 16.44 4.26 13.77
C LYS A 179 15.08 3.67 13.39
N ALA A 180 14.95 2.34 13.41
CA ALA A 180 13.67 1.68 13.18
C ALA A 180 12.59 2.12 14.19
N LYS A 181 12.95 2.20 15.49
CA LYS A 181 12.08 2.72 16.55
C LYS A 181 11.65 4.16 16.27
N SER A 182 12.58 5.00 15.83
CA SER A 182 12.30 6.40 15.50
C SER A 182 11.26 6.50 14.39
N SER A 183 11.42 5.78 13.29
CA SER A 183 10.44 5.77 12.18
C SER A 183 9.06 5.30 12.63
N VAL A 184 9.00 4.20 13.39
CA VAL A 184 7.74 3.69 13.95
C VAL A 184 7.07 4.71 14.87
N ASN A 185 7.85 5.39 15.73
CA ASN A 185 7.31 6.39 16.65
C ASN A 185 6.69 7.59 15.92
N VAL A 186 7.21 7.97 14.75
CA VAL A 186 6.61 9.03 13.92
C VAL A 186 5.20 8.61 13.51
N CYS A 187 4.99 7.38 13.01
CA CYS A 187 3.66 6.88 12.67
C CYS A 187 2.74 6.78 13.89
N LEU A 188 3.25 6.29 15.03
CA LEU A 188 2.42 6.17 16.24
C LEU A 188 1.95 7.52 16.78
N LYS A 189 2.75 8.59 16.61
CA LYS A 189 2.41 9.96 17.00
C LYS A 189 1.59 10.71 15.95
N ALA A 190 1.53 10.25 14.71
CA ALA A 190 0.75 10.87 13.65
C ALA A 190 -0.73 10.98 14.02
N GLN A 191 -1.40 12.00 13.52
CA GLN A 191 -2.82 12.24 13.74
C GLN A 191 -3.54 12.27 12.40
N LEU A 192 -4.85 11.97 12.43
CA LEU A 192 -5.68 12.21 11.26
C LEU A 192 -5.82 13.71 11.03
N PRO A 193 -5.89 14.16 9.77
CA PRO A 193 -6.17 15.56 9.48
C PRO A 193 -7.54 15.96 10.08
N PRO A 194 -7.71 17.21 10.54
CA PRO A 194 -9.01 17.69 11.03
C PRO A 194 -10.14 17.49 10.00
N LYS A 195 -11.39 17.47 10.50
CA LYS A 195 -12.60 17.20 9.70
C LYS A 195 -12.69 18.03 8.41
N ASN A 196 -12.16 19.26 8.43
CA ASN A 196 -12.30 20.24 7.35
C ASN A 196 -11.08 20.31 6.42
N SER A 197 -10.04 19.52 6.66
CA SER A 197 -8.78 19.55 5.87
C SER A 197 -8.73 18.55 4.73
N GLY A 198 -9.85 17.92 4.37
CA GLY A 198 -9.93 17.11 3.16
C GLY A 198 -9.14 15.81 3.24
N LEU A 199 -9.40 14.97 4.25
CA LEU A 199 -9.32 13.52 4.00
C LEU A 199 -10.15 13.30 2.72
N LEU A 200 -9.55 12.74 1.65
CA LEU A 200 -10.18 12.60 0.33
C LEU A 200 -11.48 11.82 0.43
N LEU A 201 -12.55 12.51 0.80
CA LEU A 201 -13.90 12.01 0.74
C LEU A 201 -14.27 12.00 -0.74
N PRO A 202 -14.85 10.90 -1.25
CA PRO A 202 -15.32 10.86 -2.62
C PRO A 202 -16.17 12.10 -2.91
N ALA A 203 -15.96 12.74 -4.07
CA ALA A 203 -16.79 13.86 -4.48
C ALA A 203 -18.26 13.40 -4.53
N GLY A 204 -19.16 14.16 -3.90
CA GLY A 204 -20.60 13.85 -3.88
C GLY A 204 -21.10 13.06 -2.67
N VAL A 205 -20.31 12.86 -1.61
CA VAL A 205 -20.81 12.29 -0.35
C VAL A 205 -21.69 13.31 0.39
N ALA A 206 -22.94 12.93 0.65
CA ALA A 206 -23.89 13.75 1.40
C ALA A 206 -23.37 14.08 2.82
N PRO A 207 -23.64 15.29 3.34
CA PRO A 207 -23.25 15.74 4.68
C PRO A 207 -23.51 14.71 5.80
N GLU A 208 -24.66 14.03 5.73
CA GLU A 208 -25.14 13.05 6.70
C GLU A 208 -24.25 11.81 6.84
N ARG A 209 -23.45 11.48 5.81
CA ARG A 209 -22.54 10.32 5.84
C ARG A 209 -21.13 10.68 6.34
N LEU A 210 -20.78 11.97 6.45
CA LEU A 210 -19.41 12.38 6.79
C LEU A 210 -18.96 11.89 8.17
N ASP A 211 -19.83 11.94 9.19
CA ASP A 211 -19.45 11.52 10.54
C ASP A 211 -19.18 10.01 10.61
N GLY A 212 -19.96 9.20 9.89
CA GLY A 212 -19.73 7.75 9.79
C GLY A 212 -18.41 7.41 9.10
N LEU A 213 -18.08 8.12 8.01
CA LEU A 213 -16.82 7.91 7.30
C LEU A 213 -15.60 8.36 8.11
N GLN A 214 -15.71 9.45 8.86
CA GLN A 214 -14.65 9.89 9.76
C GLN A 214 -14.43 8.90 10.92
N ALA A 215 -15.51 8.33 11.47
CA ALA A 215 -15.41 7.29 12.49
C ALA A 215 -14.75 6.03 11.93
N GLU A 216 -15.09 5.61 10.70
CA GLU A 216 -14.44 4.49 10.02
C GLU A 216 -12.94 4.75 9.82
N ALA A 217 -12.57 5.93 9.31
CA ALA A 217 -11.17 6.31 9.14
C ALA A 217 -10.41 6.34 10.48
N ALA A 218 -11.02 6.85 11.55
CA ALA A 218 -10.44 6.84 12.89
C ALA A 218 -10.22 5.40 13.41
N GLY A 219 -11.20 4.52 13.25
CA GLY A 219 -11.08 3.11 13.61
C GLY A 219 -9.99 2.39 12.82
N ASN A 220 -9.94 2.61 11.50
CA ASN A 220 -8.92 2.05 10.63
C ASN A 220 -7.52 2.57 10.99
N PHE A 221 -7.38 3.85 11.33
CA PHE A 221 -6.10 4.41 11.73
C PHE A 221 -5.61 3.88 13.07
N LEU A 222 -6.52 3.66 14.03
CA LEU A 222 -6.19 2.99 15.29
C LEU A 222 -5.71 1.56 15.04
N ARG A 223 -6.43 0.80 14.21
CA ARG A 223 -6.02 -0.56 13.79
C ARG A 223 -4.66 -0.57 13.11
N LEU A 224 -4.38 0.41 12.22
CA LEU A 224 -3.07 0.54 11.58
C LEU A 224 -1.97 0.72 12.63
N LYS A 225 -2.15 1.60 13.62
CA LYS A 225 -1.17 1.81 14.70
C LYS A 225 -0.95 0.56 15.55
N GLU A 226 -1.99 -0.23 15.79
CA GLU A 226 -1.87 -1.52 16.47
C GLU A 226 -0.99 -2.48 15.66
N CYS A 227 -1.26 -2.62 14.35
CA CYS A 227 -0.47 -3.46 13.46
C CYS A 227 0.99 -3.00 13.37
N VAL A 228 1.24 -1.70 13.24
CA VAL A 228 2.58 -1.09 13.23
C VAL A 228 3.35 -1.44 14.51
N ARG A 229 2.71 -1.30 15.67
CA ARG A 229 3.33 -1.64 16.97
C ARG A 229 3.65 -3.12 17.07
N ALA A 230 2.74 -3.97 16.60
CA ALA A 230 2.92 -5.42 16.65
C ALA A 230 4.06 -5.88 15.72
N ARG A 231 4.12 -5.37 14.49
CA ARG A 231 5.21 -5.66 13.54
C ARG A 231 6.57 -5.15 14.03
N TYR A 232 6.61 -3.99 14.68
CA TYR A 232 7.86 -3.50 15.28
C TYR A 232 8.43 -4.45 16.36
N LYS A 233 7.57 -5.12 17.15
CA LYS A 233 8.04 -6.14 18.10
C LYS A 233 8.72 -7.31 17.38
N VAL A 234 8.18 -7.73 16.23
CA VAL A 234 8.78 -8.78 15.39
C VAL A 234 10.14 -8.32 14.86
N LEU A 235 10.24 -7.10 14.31
CA LEU A 235 11.52 -6.54 13.84
C LEU A 235 12.57 -6.51 14.96
N LYS A 236 12.16 -6.10 16.17
CA LYS A 236 13.05 -6.09 17.33
C LYS A 236 13.54 -7.49 17.71
N ALA A 237 12.67 -8.49 17.68
CA ALA A 237 13.05 -9.87 17.98
C ALA A 237 14.05 -10.43 16.96
N ILE A 238 13.82 -10.20 15.67
CA ILE A 238 14.73 -10.60 14.58
C ILE A 238 16.08 -9.88 14.74
N TYR A 239 16.07 -8.58 15.04
CA TYR A 239 17.29 -7.83 15.30
C TYR A 239 18.10 -8.40 16.47
N SER A 240 17.44 -8.69 17.59
CA SER A 240 18.09 -9.30 18.77
C SER A 240 18.63 -10.71 18.51
N ALA A 241 18.08 -11.41 17.51
CA ALA A 241 18.56 -12.71 17.06
C ALA A 241 19.66 -12.60 16.00
N ASN A 242 20.40 -11.48 15.95
CA ASN A 242 21.46 -11.23 14.96
C ASN A 242 20.99 -11.38 13.50
N LEU A 243 19.75 -10.96 13.22
CA LEU A 243 19.12 -11.02 11.90
C LEU A 243 18.89 -12.45 11.37
N ASP A 244 19.07 -13.48 12.20
CA ASP A 244 18.76 -14.85 11.85
C ASP A 244 17.24 -15.09 11.93
N LEU A 245 16.62 -15.24 10.76
CA LEU A 245 15.19 -15.52 10.63
C LEU A 245 14.83 -16.96 11.01
N LYS A 246 15.79 -17.89 10.97
CA LYS A 246 15.59 -19.29 11.39
C LYS A 246 15.71 -19.48 12.89
N ALA A 247 16.36 -18.55 13.59
CA ALA A 247 16.49 -18.60 15.03
C ALA A 247 15.12 -18.75 15.71
N ARG A 248 15.06 -19.62 16.73
CA ARG A 248 13.82 -19.93 17.45
C ARG A 248 13.14 -18.68 18.01
N ALA A 249 13.92 -17.69 18.47
CA ALA A 249 13.40 -16.42 18.96
C ALA A 249 12.69 -15.60 17.87
N SER A 250 13.26 -15.55 16.66
CA SER A 250 12.66 -14.88 15.49
C SER A 250 11.35 -15.55 15.10
N LYS A 251 11.36 -16.88 14.95
CA LYS A 251 10.16 -17.66 14.62
C LYS A 251 9.06 -17.50 15.66
N ALA A 252 9.38 -17.63 16.95
CA ALA A 252 8.42 -17.45 18.03
C ALA A 252 7.77 -16.05 18.00
N ALA A 253 8.53 -15.01 17.72
CA ALA A 253 8.00 -13.66 17.60
C ALA A 253 7.07 -13.49 16.38
N ILE A 254 7.46 -14.04 15.22
CA ILE A 254 6.62 -14.03 14.01
C ILE A 254 5.32 -14.77 14.27
N TYR A 255 5.38 -15.98 14.82
CA TYR A 255 4.23 -16.83 15.07
C TYR A 255 3.26 -16.23 16.10
N SER A 256 3.79 -15.71 17.21
CA SER A 256 2.97 -15.00 18.19
C SER A 256 2.26 -13.79 17.57
N TYR A 257 2.94 -13.06 16.68
CA TYR A 257 2.32 -11.98 15.91
C TYR A 257 1.23 -12.49 14.97
N LEU A 258 1.47 -13.56 14.21
CA LEU A 258 0.49 -14.13 13.29
C LEU A 258 -0.77 -14.60 14.01
N GLN A 259 -0.62 -15.29 15.15
CA GLN A 259 -1.74 -15.75 15.95
C GLN A 259 -2.58 -14.59 16.50
N ALA A 260 -1.93 -13.53 16.99
CA ALA A 260 -2.63 -12.40 17.62
C ALA A 260 -3.19 -11.38 16.60
N HIS A 261 -2.52 -11.20 15.47
CA HIS A 261 -2.74 -10.07 14.57
C HIS A 261 -2.86 -10.43 13.09
N GLY A 262 -2.51 -11.65 12.67
CA GLY A 262 -2.45 -12.07 11.26
C GLY A 262 -3.69 -11.65 10.45
N PRO A 263 -4.90 -12.17 10.76
CA PRO A 263 -6.11 -11.83 10.01
C PRO A 263 -6.44 -10.33 9.97
N LYS A 264 -6.07 -9.57 11.01
CA LYS A 264 -6.37 -8.13 11.13
C LYS A 264 -5.35 -7.24 10.41
N CYS A 265 -4.10 -7.70 10.29
CA CYS A 265 -2.96 -6.91 9.83
C CYS A 265 -2.35 -7.41 8.51
N ARG A 266 -2.94 -8.46 7.92
CA ARG A 266 -2.48 -9.08 6.68
C ARG A 266 -2.54 -8.14 5.49
N HIS A 267 -3.66 -7.44 5.34
CA HIS A 267 -3.92 -6.57 4.19
C HIS A 267 -3.54 -5.11 4.49
N PRO A 268 -3.18 -4.32 3.45
CA PRO A 268 -3.04 -2.87 3.59
C PRO A 268 -4.28 -2.26 4.23
N ILE A 269 -4.07 -1.38 5.20
CA ILE A 269 -5.15 -0.65 5.87
C ILE A 269 -5.21 0.74 5.26
N SER A 270 -6.30 1.04 4.58
CA SER A 270 -6.61 2.37 4.03
C SER A 270 -7.57 3.13 4.96
N ALA A 271 -7.82 4.40 4.63
CA ALA A 271 -8.79 5.21 5.37
C ALA A 271 -10.20 4.61 5.31
N PHE A 272 -10.58 4.12 4.13
CA PHE A 272 -11.92 3.62 3.85
C PHE A 272 -11.87 2.23 3.24
N SER A 273 -12.78 1.36 3.66
CA SER A 273 -12.87 -0.03 3.22
C SER A 273 -12.98 -0.22 1.70
N TRP A 274 -13.59 0.72 0.97
CA TRP A 274 -13.72 0.66 -0.49
C TRP A 274 -12.49 1.14 -1.26
N HIS A 275 -11.53 1.83 -0.61
CA HIS A 275 -10.23 2.08 -1.22
C HIS A 275 -9.40 0.80 -1.12
N SER A 276 -9.62 -0.10 -2.06
CA SER A 276 -8.84 -1.32 -2.18
C SER A 276 -7.46 -0.98 -2.73
N VAL A 277 -6.48 -0.93 -1.83
CA VAL A 277 -5.07 -0.92 -2.22
C VAL A 277 -4.65 -2.37 -2.51
N GLN A 278 -5.29 -2.98 -3.51
CA GLN A 278 -4.98 -4.34 -3.93
C GLN A 278 -3.59 -4.35 -4.58
N GLY A 279 -2.70 -5.19 -4.05
CA GLY A 279 -1.37 -5.41 -4.61
C GLY A 279 -0.24 -4.54 -4.07
N GLU A 280 -0.49 -3.51 -3.23
CA GLU A 280 0.62 -2.81 -2.59
C GLU A 280 1.22 -3.64 -1.45
N PRO A 281 2.55 -3.85 -1.44
CA PRO A 281 3.22 -4.60 -0.38
C PRO A 281 3.19 -3.81 0.92
N ASN A 282 2.62 -4.39 1.97
CA ASN A 282 2.75 -3.86 3.33
C ASN A 282 3.91 -4.54 4.08
N LEU A 283 4.25 -4.01 5.26
CA LEU A 283 5.34 -4.58 6.06
C LEU A 283 5.08 -6.01 6.53
N HIS A 284 3.81 -6.41 6.72
CA HIS A 284 3.48 -7.80 7.06
C HIS A 284 3.92 -8.74 5.94
N MET A 285 3.51 -8.45 4.70
CA MET A 285 3.89 -9.21 3.51
C MET A 285 5.41 -9.32 3.39
N GLN A 286 6.16 -8.23 3.61
CA GLN A 286 7.61 -8.25 3.48
C GLN A 286 8.32 -9.06 4.57
N ILE A 287 7.85 -9.00 5.82
CA ILE A 287 8.39 -9.83 6.91
C ILE A 287 8.13 -11.30 6.61
N ILE A 288 6.91 -11.65 6.22
CA ILE A 288 6.54 -13.04 5.94
C ILE A 288 7.27 -13.58 4.72
N HIS A 289 7.34 -12.82 3.63
CA HIS A 289 8.11 -13.21 2.44
C HIS A 289 9.58 -13.50 2.79
N ARG A 290 10.23 -12.60 3.55
CA ARG A 290 11.64 -12.77 3.92
C ARG A 290 11.85 -13.97 4.83
N ALA A 291 10.96 -14.19 5.80
CA ALA A 291 11.01 -15.35 6.69
C ALA A 291 10.77 -16.65 5.92
N GLN A 292 9.72 -16.72 5.10
CA GLN A 292 9.39 -17.88 4.26
C GLN A 292 10.51 -18.19 3.26
N SER A 293 11.07 -17.17 2.61
CA SER A 293 12.21 -17.36 1.69
C SER A 293 13.45 -17.87 2.42
N SER A 294 13.65 -17.48 3.68
CA SER A 294 14.76 -17.99 4.47
C SER A 294 14.56 -19.46 4.87
N ASP A 295 13.32 -19.89 5.09
CA ASP A 295 12.97 -21.24 5.53
C ASP A 295 11.72 -21.77 4.79
N ALA A 296 11.94 -22.30 3.60
CA ALA A 296 10.89 -22.79 2.73
C ALA A 296 10.21 -24.07 3.26
N GLU A 297 10.84 -24.79 4.18
CA GLU A 297 10.29 -26.02 4.79
C GLU A 297 9.41 -25.72 6.01
N ASP A 298 9.21 -24.45 6.34
CA ASP A 298 8.35 -24.02 7.45
C ASP A 298 6.88 -23.95 7.00
N PRO A 299 6.02 -24.89 7.41
CA PRO A 299 4.67 -24.96 6.87
C PRO A 299 3.78 -23.81 7.31
N TRP A 300 4.05 -23.20 8.46
CA TRP A 300 3.23 -22.08 8.96
C TRP A 300 3.54 -20.79 8.19
N LEU A 301 4.80 -20.56 7.83
CA LEU A 301 5.19 -19.46 6.96
C LEU A 301 4.69 -19.65 5.53
N GLN A 302 4.75 -20.89 5.01
CA GLN A 302 4.17 -21.25 3.71
C GLN A 302 2.65 -21.01 3.68
N LYS A 303 1.94 -21.44 4.72
CA LYS A 303 0.50 -21.21 4.88
C LYS A 303 0.18 -19.72 4.88
N GLU A 304 0.85 -18.93 5.72
CA GLU A 304 0.60 -17.49 5.82
C GLU A 304 0.88 -16.77 4.49
N TRP A 305 1.93 -17.16 3.78
CA TRP A 305 2.23 -16.61 2.47
C TRP A 305 1.14 -16.95 1.44
N GLY A 306 0.62 -18.19 1.46
CA GLY A 306 -0.55 -18.58 0.69
C GLY A 306 -1.77 -17.71 0.98
N GLU A 307 -2.07 -17.45 2.26
CA GLU A 307 -3.19 -16.59 2.66
C GLU A 307 -3.02 -15.12 2.22
N ILE A 308 -1.78 -14.60 2.24
CA ILE A 308 -1.46 -13.26 1.68
C ILE A 308 -1.77 -13.24 0.17
N LEU A 309 -1.33 -14.27 -0.56
CA LEU A 309 -1.52 -14.37 -2.01
C LEU A 309 -3.00 -14.49 -2.38
N LEU A 310 -3.80 -15.26 -1.63
CA LEU A 310 -5.25 -15.33 -1.80
C LEU A 310 -5.91 -13.96 -1.72
N GLY A 311 -5.57 -13.18 -0.68
CA GLY A 311 -6.14 -11.84 -0.52
C GLY A 311 -5.66 -10.81 -1.56
N SER A 312 -4.60 -11.14 -2.31
CA SER A 312 -4.15 -10.34 -3.47
C SER A 312 -4.74 -10.82 -4.81
N GLY A 313 -5.60 -11.85 -4.80
CA GLY A 313 -6.18 -12.44 -6.02
C GLY A 313 -5.23 -13.34 -6.81
N ARG A 314 -4.04 -13.66 -6.28
CA ARG A 314 -3.03 -14.53 -6.90
C ARG A 314 -3.29 -15.99 -6.57
N ASN A 315 -4.48 -16.49 -6.92
CA ASN A 315 -4.97 -17.78 -6.46
C ASN A 315 -4.09 -18.97 -6.88
N GLY A 316 -3.57 -18.97 -8.11
CA GLY A 316 -2.71 -20.07 -8.59
C GLY A 316 -1.44 -20.23 -7.76
N GLU A 317 -0.76 -19.13 -7.46
CA GLU A 317 0.45 -19.15 -6.61
C GLU A 317 0.10 -19.47 -5.16
N ALA A 318 -1.02 -18.94 -4.67
CA ALA A 318 -1.50 -19.23 -3.32
C ALA A 318 -1.73 -20.73 -3.12
N VAL A 319 -2.36 -21.41 -4.09
CA VAL A 319 -2.57 -22.85 -4.08
C VAL A 319 -1.23 -23.58 -3.91
N THR A 320 -0.20 -23.23 -4.68
CA THR A 320 1.11 -23.90 -4.58
C THR A 320 1.67 -23.83 -3.16
N HIS A 321 1.64 -22.66 -2.52
CA HIS A 321 2.15 -22.49 -1.16
C HIS A 321 1.32 -23.23 -0.11
N LEU A 322 -0.02 -23.21 -0.26
CA LEU A 322 -0.94 -23.93 0.63
C LEU A 322 -0.78 -25.45 0.50
N GLU A 323 -0.58 -25.97 -0.70
CA GLU A 323 -0.33 -27.39 -0.92
C GLU A 323 0.97 -27.85 -0.27
N VAL A 324 2.06 -27.11 -0.46
CA VAL A 324 3.35 -27.40 0.17
C VAL A 324 3.22 -27.40 1.69
N ALA A 325 2.59 -26.37 2.26
CA ALA A 325 2.32 -26.31 3.70
C ALA A 325 1.53 -27.53 4.20
N GLY A 326 0.45 -27.88 3.48
CA GLY A 326 -0.42 -29.01 3.82
C GLY A 326 0.32 -30.35 3.78
N VAL A 327 1.15 -30.57 2.76
CA VAL A 327 1.94 -31.81 2.61
C VAL A 327 3.00 -31.94 3.70
N ILE A 328 3.71 -30.87 4.04
CA ILE A 328 4.70 -30.88 5.14
C ILE A 328 4.01 -31.23 6.46
N LEU A 329 2.87 -30.62 6.76
CA LEU A 329 2.11 -30.90 7.98
C LEU A 329 1.54 -32.31 7.99
N LEU A 330 1.02 -32.80 6.87
CA LEU A 330 0.52 -34.17 6.75
C LEU A 330 1.65 -35.21 6.92
N ASN A 331 2.84 -34.95 6.39
CA ASN A 331 4.01 -35.79 6.63
C ASN A 331 4.38 -35.80 8.12
N GLN A 332 4.29 -34.65 8.80
CA GLN A 332 4.52 -34.56 10.24
C GLN A 332 3.50 -35.38 11.05
N VAL A 333 2.23 -35.39 10.63
CA VAL A 333 1.19 -36.26 11.20
C VAL A 333 1.58 -37.73 11.06
N LYS A 334 2.00 -38.17 9.86
CA LYS A 334 2.41 -39.56 9.61
C LYS A 334 3.61 -39.98 10.48
N GLN A 335 4.59 -39.09 10.64
CA GLN A 335 5.74 -39.31 11.52
C GLN A 335 5.34 -39.45 12.99
N LEU A 336 4.48 -38.55 13.49
CA LEU A 336 4.02 -38.57 14.88
C LEU A 336 3.15 -39.80 15.17
N ALA A 337 2.29 -40.21 14.23
CA ALA A 337 1.54 -41.47 14.32
C ALA A 337 2.46 -42.69 14.44
N ALA A 338 3.61 -42.66 13.76
CA ALA A 338 4.66 -43.67 13.86
C ALA A 338 5.59 -43.50 15.08
N ARG A 339 5.24 -42.62 16.03
CA ARG A 339 6.03 -42.30 17.24
C ARG A 339 7.42 -41.72 16.97
N ALA A 340 7.64 -41.15 15.79
CA ALA A 340 8.84 -40.37 15.51
C ALA A 340 8.76 -38.99 16.18
N LYS A 341 9.91 -38.31 16.32
CA LYS A 341 9.97 -36.95 16.87
C LYS A 341 9.47 -35.94 15.83
N ALA A 342 8.76 -34.92 16.30
CA ALA A 342 8.43 -33.76 15.47
C ALA A 342 9.68 -32.99 15.06
N THR A 343 9.70 -32.51 13.82
CA THR A 343 10.74 -31.65 13.24
C THR A 343 10.24 -30.22 13.01
N VAL A 344 8.92 -30.04 12.98
CA VAL A 344 8.25 -28.75 12.78
C VAL A 344 7.87 -28.10 14.13
N LEU A 345 8.00 -26.77 14.22
CA LEU A 345 7.55 -26.00 15.38
C LEU A 345 6.02 -25.91 15.45
N SER A 346 5.46 -25.80 16.65
CA SER A 346 4.05 -25.45 16.85
C SER A 346 3.77 -24.05 16.29
N SER A 347 2.53 -23.78 15.88
CA SER A 347 2.08 -22.50 15.32
C SER A 347 2.21 -21.31 16.30
N ASN A 348 2.48 -21.57 17.59
CA ASN A 348 2.80 -20.56 18.60
C ASN A 348 4.32 -20.33 18.79
N GLY A 349 5.16 -21.21 18.26
CA GLY A 349 6.62 -21.12 18.24
C GLY A 349 7.30 -21.45 19.56
N THR A 350 6.56 -21.85 20.59
CA THR A 350 7.12 -22.17 21.91
C THR A 350 7.59 -23.62 22.03
N GLY A 351 7.09 -24.52 21.17
CA GLY A 351 7.42 -25.94 21.18
C GLY A 351 7.40 -26.58 19.79
N LEU A 352 7.51 -27.91 19.74
CA LEU A 352 7.28 -28.69 18.53
C LEU A 352 5.78 -28.92 18.33
N VAL A 353 5.37 -29.09 17.07
CA VAL A 353 3.96 -29.28 16.72
C VAL A 353 3.43 -30.61 17.26
N GLY A 354 2.23 -30.56 17.83
CA GLY A 354 1.50 -31.78 18.23
C GLY A 354 0.82 -32.43 17.03
N GLU A 355 0.47 -33.72 17.16
CA GLU A 355 -0.16 -34.46 16.07
C GLU A 355 -1.52 -33.88 15.66
N GLU A 356 -2.34 -33.50 16.64
CA GLU A 356 -3.63 -32.86 16.41
C GLU A 356 -3.48 -31.50 15.70
N GLU A 357 -2.52 -30.70 16.15
CA GLU A 357 -2.23 -29.38 15.58
C GLU A 357 -1.76 -29.51 14.13
N ALA A 358 -0.87 -30.47 13.84
CA ALA A 358 -0.40 -30.73 12.49
C ALA A 358 -1.55 -31.18 11.57
N ALA A 359 -2.44 -32.07 12.04
CA ALA A 359 -3.59 -32.54 11.27
C ALA A 359 -4.59 -31.40 10.95
N ARG A 360 -4.91 -30.56 11.95
CA ARG A 360 -5.76 -29.37 11.75
C ARG A 360 -5.11 -28.37 10.79
N GLY A 361 -3.81 -28.15 10.91
CA GLY A 361 -3.04 -27.30 10.02
C GLY A 361 -3.09 -27.79 8.58
N ALA A 362 -2.82 -29.08 8.35
CA ALA A 362 -2.85 -29.70 7.02
C ALA A 362 -4.23 -29.58 6.38
N LEU A 363 -5.30 -29.95 7.11
CA LEU A 363 -6.67 -29.86 6.63
C LEU A 363 -7.03 -28.42 6.23
N SER A 364 -6.71 -27.45 7.09
CA SER A 364 -6.94 -26.03 6.80
C SER A 364 -6.22 -25.57 5.52
N CYS A 365 -5.02 -26.05 5.25
CA CYS A 365 -4.29 -25.69 4.02
C CYS A 365 -4.96 -26.27 2.77
N PHE A 366 -5.33 -27.56 2.80
CA PHE A 366 -5.99 -28.21 1.67
C PHE A 366 -7.39 -27.63 1.40
N ASP A 367 -8.16 -27.30 2.44
CA ASP A 367 -9.47 -26.67 2.28
C ASP A 367 -9.35 -25.29 1.63
N MET A 368 -8.35 -24.48 2.02
CA MET A 368 -8.10 -23.19 1.38
C MET A 368 -7.64 -23.35 -0.07
N ALA A 369 -6.76 -24.31 -0.37
CA ALA A 369 -6.30 -24.59 -1.73
C ALA A 369 -7.47 -25.02 -2.64
N LEU A 370 -8.35 -25.88 -2.15
CA LEU A 370 -9.57 -26.29 -2.85
C LEU A 370 -10.52 -25.12 -3.08
N GLY A 371 -10.72 -24.26 -2.06
CA GLY A 371 -11.54 -23.05 -2.17
C GLY A 371 -10.98 -22.02 -3.17
N ALA A 372 -9.67 -22.03 -3.39
CA ALA A 372 -8.98 -21.15 -4.32
C ALA A 372 -8.99 -21.63 -5.79
N GLY A 373 -9.52 -22.83 -6.05
CA GLY A 373 -9.64 -23.38 -7.41
C GLY A 373 -8.44 -24.22 -7.86
N ALA A 374 -7.78 -24.95 -6.96
CA ALA A 374 -6.72 -25.89 -7.31
C ALA A 374 -7.15 -26.89 -8.40
N GLU A 375 -6.25 -27.17 -9.35
CA GLU A 375 -6.52 -28.07 -10.49
C GLU A 375 -6.54 -29.56 -10.07
N ASP A 376 -5.64 -29.97 -9.18
CA ASP A 376 -5.51 -31.36 -8.73
C ASP A 376 -6.46 -31.69 -7.56
N VAL A 377 -7.76 -31.48 -7.78
CA VAL A 377 -8.81 -31.59 -6.77
C VAL A 377 -8.83 -32.97 -6.10
N CYS A 378 -8.60 -34.04 -6.86
CA CYS A 378 -8.64 -35.41 -6.35
C CYS A 378 -7.51 -35.67 -5.35
N ARG A 379 -6.29 -35.25 -5.68
CA ARG A 379 -5.12 -35.40 -4.78
C ARG A 379 -5.32 -34.62 -3.49
N LEU A 380 -5.76 -33.38 -3.57
CA LEU A 380 -5.97 -32.56 -2.38
C LEU A 380 -7.07 -33.09 -1.47
N ARG A 381 -8.18 -33.58 -2.05
CA ARG A 381 -9.25 -34.22 -1.27
C ARG A 381 -8.79 -35.52 -0.61
N PHE A 382 -7.94 -36.30 -1.28
CA PHE A 382 -7.34 -37.48 -0.70
C PHE A 382 -6.50 -37.13 0.54
N HIS A 383 -5.58 -36.17 0.42
CA HIS A 383 -4.76 -35.71 1.54
C HIS A 383 -5.57 -35.06 2.66
N ALA A 384 -6.61 -34.29 2.32
CA ALA A 384 -7.54 -33.74 3.31
C ALA A 384 -8.28 -34.86 4.06
N CYS A 385 -8.71 -35.92 3.38
CA CYS A 385 -9.36 -37.07 4.01
C CYS A 385 -8.36 -37.83 4.92
N GLU A 386 -7.09 -38.00 4.51
CA GLU A 386 -6.05 -38.58 5.38
C GLU A 386 -5.88 -37.78 6.69
N ALA A 387 -5.76 -36.45 6.60
CA ALA A 387 -5.63 -35.58 7.77
C ALA A 387 -6.90 -35.63 8.66
N HIS A 388 -8.07 -35.65 8.05
CA HIS A 388 -9.35 -35.69 8.74
C HIS A 388 -9.59 -37.00 9.49
N LEU A 389 -9.28 -38.14 8.86
CA LEU A 389 -9.36 -39.45 9.50
C LEU A 389 -8.46 -39.51 10.73
N ARG A 390 -7.23 -39.00 10.61
CA ARG A 390 -6.32 -39.00 11.74
C ARG A 390 -6.79 -38.10 12.88
N LEU A 391 -7.36 -36.95 12.56
CA LEU A 391 -7.97 -36.07 13.55
C LEU A 391 -9.14 -36.76 14.27
N ALA A 392 -9.97 -37.52 13.54
CA ALA A 392 -11.07 -38.28 14.12
C ALA A 392 -10.57 -39.36 15.09
N ASP A 393 -9.49 -40.08 14.75
CA ASP A 393 -8.87 -41.07 15.65
C ASP A 393 -8.35 -40.44 16.95
N LEU A 394 -7.70 -39.27 16.86
CA LEU A 394 -7.18 -38.54 18.02
C LEU A 394 -8.30 -38.06 18.95
N VAL A 395 -9.41 -37.56 18.38
CA VAL A 395 -10.58 -37.13 19.15
C VAL A 395 -11.27 -38.34 19.80
N ALA A 396 -11.41 -39.46 19.08
CA ALA A 396 -12.01 -40.68 19.59
C ALA A 396 -11.18 -41.36 20.69
N GLY A 397 -9.85 -41.20 20.65
CA GLY A 397 -8.91 -41.69 21.67
C GLY A 397 -8.77 -40.80 22.91
N SER A 398 -9.41 -39.62 22.93
CA SER A 398 -9.36 -38.71 24.07
C SER A 398 -10.16 -39.25 25.26
N PRO A 399 -9.66 -39.14 26.51
CA PRO A 399 -10.37 -39.60 27.70
C PRO A 399 -11.77 -38.99 27.87
N ALA A 400 -12.04 -37.82 27.28
CA ALA A 400 -13.37 -37.22 27.25
C ALA A 400 -14.40 -38.05 26.44
N ALA A 401 -13.99 -38.64 25.31
CA ALA A 401 -14.84 -39.52 24.50
C ALA A 401 -15.05 -40.89 25.16
N THR A 402 -14.15 -41.29 26.05
CA THR A 402 -14.25 -42.57 26.79
C THR A 402 -15.22 -42.49 27.96
N VAL A 403 -15.50 -41.29 28.50
CA VAL A 403 -16.50 -41.06 29.55
C VAL A 403 -17.93 -41.20 29.01
N GLU A 404 -18.22 -40.65 27.82
CA GLU A 404 -19.51 -40.85 27.14
C GLU A 404 -19.75 -42.31 26.75
N ARG A 405 -18.70 -43.01 26.30
CA ARG A 405 -18.80 -44.43 25.91
C ARG A 405 -19.07 -45.39 27.08
N LYS A 406 -18.72 -45.01 28.32
CA LYS A 406 -18.99 -45.82 29.52
C LYS A 406 -20.39 -45.57 30.12
N GLN A 407 -21.08 -44.50 29.72
CA GLN A 407 -22.46 -44.24 30.17
C GLN A 407 -23.53 -44.84 29.25
N VAL A 408 -23.14 -45.40 28.10
CA VAL A 408 -24.07 -45.98 27.14
C VAL A 408 -23.69 -47.45 26.84
N ALA A 409 -24.12 -48.35 27.73
CA ALA A 409 -24.32 -49.77 27.43
C ALA A 409 -25.83 -50.01 27.20
N PRO A 410 -26.23 -51.08 26.48
CA PRO A 410 -27.22 -50.95 25.42
C PRO A 410 -28.66 -51.09 25.91
N ALA A 411 -29.50 -50.09 25.60
CA ALA A 411 -30.93 -50.29 25.48
C ALA A 411 -31.25 -50.62 24.02
N SER A 412 -31.83 -51.80 23.82
CA SER A 412 -32.41 -52.27 22.58
C SER A 412 -33.36 -51.25 21.96
N SER A 413 -33.19 -50.94 20.67
CA SER A 413 -34.24 -50.98 19.62
C SER A 413 -34.00 -49.95 18.51
N THR A 414 -34.30 -50.42 17.29
CA THR A 414 -34.65 -49.64 16.08
C THR A 414 -33.61 -48.70 15.47
N SER A 415 -32.88 -49.24 14.49
CA SER A 415 -32.76 -48.69 13.13
C SER A 415 -32.73 -47.16 13.00
N SER A 416 -31.54 -46.57 13.13
CA SER A 416 -31.14 -45.48 12.24
C SER A 416 -29.69 -45.73 11.81
N ARG A 417 -29.48 -45.83 10.50
CA ARG A 417 -28.14 -46.01 9.92
C ARG A 417 -27.37 -44.70 10.09
N HIS A 418 -26.56 -44.60 11.13
CA HIS A 418 -25.42 -43.68 11.12
C HIS A 418 -24.42 -44.19 10.10
N ALA A 419 -24.23 -43.41 9.03
CA ALA A 419 -23.21 -43.65 8.05
C ALA A 419 -21.83 -43.52 8.71
N ALA A 420 -20.97 -44.51 8.48
CA ALA A 420 -19.59 -44.53 8.94
C ALA A 420 -18.79 -43.32 8.40
N PRO A 421 -17.69 -42.91 9.06
CA PRO A 421 -16.88 -41.74 8.66
C PRO A 421 -16.33 -41.84 7.22
N THR A 422 -16.21 -43.05 6.68
CA THR A 422 -15.79 -43.33 5.31
C THR A 422 -16.78 -42.85 4.24
N ALA A 423 -18.08 -42.77 4.56
CA ALA A 423 -19.10 -42.37 3.58
C ALA A 423 -19.16 -40.84 3.35
N ALA A 424 -18.71 -40.04 4.32
CA ALA A 424 -18.70 -38.58 4.20
C ALA A 424 -17.63 -38.06 3.23
N CYS A 425 -16.48 -38.75 3.09
CA CYS A 425 -15.45 -38.39 2.08
C CYS A 425 -15.93 -38.65 0.64
N TRP A 426 -16.85 -39.59 0.41
CA TRP A 426 -17.36 -39.92 -0.94
C TRP A 426 -18.58 -39.09 -1.38
N ALA A 427 -19.38 -38.55 -0.46
CA ALA A 427 -20.61 -37.83 -0.82
C ALA A 427 -20.38 -36.46 -1.51
N ARG A 428 -19.15 -35.91 -1.50
CA ARG A 428 -18.81 -34.63 -2.17
C ARG A 428 -18.20 -34.80 -3.58
N SER A 429 -18.08 -36.02 -4.10
CA SER A 429 -17.55 -36.28 -5.44
C SER A 429 -18.60 -36.21 -6.57
N SER A 430 -19.89 -36.03 -6.26
CA SER A 430 -21.00 -36.16 -7.22
C SER A 430 -21.63 -34.85 -7.70
N GLY A 431 -21.00 -33.68 -7.46
CA GLY A 431 -21.47 -32.41 -8.02
C GLY A 431 -21.07 -32.26 -9.49
N ARG A 432 -22.01 -32.54 -10.41
CA ARG A 432 -21.84 -32.22 -11.85
C ARG A 432 -21.56 -30.71 -12.03
N PRO A 433 -20.65 -30.31 -12.94
CA PRO A 433 -20.54 -28.90 -13.34
C PRO A 433 -21.80 -28.48 -14.11
N PRO A 434 -22.23 -27.20 -14.01
CA PRO A 434 -23.34 -26.71 -14.82
C PRO A 434 -22.94 -26.70 -16.30
N ALA A 435 -23.82 -27.27 -17.14
CA ALA A 435 -23.63 -27.35 -18.57
C ALA A 435 -23.50 -25.95 -19.20
N ARG A 436 -22.44 -25.74 -20.00
CA ARG A 436 -22.33 -24.58 -20.90
C ARG A 436 -23.45 -24.67 -21.93
N ARG A 437 -24.30 -23.64 -22.03
CA ARG A 437 -25.19 -23.45 -23.18
C ARG A 437 -24.38 -22.92 -24.36
N PRO A 438 -24.59 -23.43 -25.59
CA PRO A 438 -24.06 -22.78 -26.79
C PRO A 438 -24.93 -21.57 -27.10
N SER A 439 -24.37 -20.36 -26.97
CA SER A 439 -24.97 -19.16 -27.55
C SER A 439 -24.65 -19.14 -29.04
N GLY A 440 -25.68 -19.38 -29.84
CA GLY A 440 -25.63 -19.31 -31.29
C GLY A 440 -25.32 -17.92 -31.81
N GLU A 441 -24.72 -17.91 -33.00
CA GLU A 441 -24.61 -16.77 -33.90
C GLU A 441 -25.95 -16.07 -34.06
N LEU A 442 -25.94 -14.74 -34.03
CA LEU A 442 -26.82 -13.84 -34.78
C LEU A 442 -26.18 -12.45 -34.77
N LEU A 443 -25.39 -12.16 -35.81
CA LEU A 443 -25.19 -10.80 -36.28
C LEU A 443 -26.47 -10.34 -36.97
N PRO A 444 -26.83 -9.06 -36.83
CA PRO A 444 -26.94 -8.26 -38.04
C PRO A 444 -26.32 -6.86 -37.91
N HIS A 445 -25.80 -6.43 -39.06
CA HIS A 445 -25.43 -5.05 -39.40
C HIS A 445 -26.53 -4.04 -39.11
N ALA A 446 -26.14 -2.80 -38.76
CA ALA A 446 -26.26 -1.61 -39.63
C ALA A 446 -26.11 -0.31 -38.82
N GLY A 447 -25.49 0.71 -39.44
CA GLY A 447 -25.60 2.12 -39.03
C GLY A 447 -24.26 2.82 -38.94
#